data_AF-A0A820FNR9-F1
#
_entry.id   AF-A0A820FNR9-F1
#
_cell.length_a   1.000
_cell.length_b   1.000
_cell.length_c   1.000
_cell.angle_alpha   90.00
_cell.angle_beta   90.00
_cell.angle_gamma   90.00
#
_symmetry.space_group_name_H-M   'P 1'
#
loop_
_entity.id
_entity.type
_entity.pdbx_description
1 polymer ?
#
loop_
_entity_poly.entity_id
_entity_poly.type
_entity_poly.pdbx_seq_one_letter_code
_entity_poly.pdbx_strand_id
1 'polypeptide(L)'
;IDEKTILIGHSSGCEAIMRLLEKDKVRGVILVAACHTDLEWIVQLHSPSDHLILVAEGRFVADKLQSEYMELEKRGHFMEHQLPEVLKVIKQKCHV
;
A
#
# COMPACT_ATOMS: atom_id res chain seq x y z
N ILE A 1 18.26 -7.66 -11.43
CA ILE A 1 17.76 -9.05 -11.48
C ILE A 1 17.68 -9.42 -12.95
N ASP A 2 18.00 -10.66 -13.32
CA ASP A 2 18.07 -11.10 -14.73
C ASP A 2 17.40 -12.45 -14.97
N GLU A 3 17.38 -12.90 -16.23
CA GLU A 3 16.78 -14.18 -16.64
C GLU A 3 17.53 -15.43 -16.13
N LYS A 4 18.63 -15.27 -15.40
CA LYS A 4 19.34 -16.36 -14.73
C LYS A 4 19.04 -16.42 -13.23
N THR A 5 18.35 -15.42 -12.69
CA THR A 5 18.05 -15.27 -11.28
C THR A 5 16.83 -16.13 -10.87
N ILE A 6 16.90 -16.80 -9.72
CA ILE A 6 15.75 -17.46 -9.07
C ILE A 6 15.40 -16.68 -7.80
N LEU A 7 14.12 -16.37 -7.60
CA LEU A 7 13.64 -15.63 -6.44
C LEU A 7 12.82 -16.54 -5.51
N ILE A 8 13.02 -16.43 -4.20
CA ILE A 8 12.28 -17.18 -3.18
C ILE A 8 11.65 -16.18 -2.22
N GLY A 9 10.33 -16.19 -2.11
CA GLY A 9 9.56 -15.30 -1.24
C GLY A 9 8.78 -16.07 -0.18
N HIS A 10 8.61 -15.46 1.00
CA HIS A 10 7.78 -15.99 2.08
C HIS A 10 6.78 -14.90 2.53
N SER A 11 5.50 -15.25 2.68
CA SER A 11 4.44 -14.32 3.11
C SER A 11 4.43 -13.04 2.24
N SER A 12 4.62 -11.84 2.80
CA SER A 12 4.71 -10.57 2.05
C SER A 12 5.83 -10.54 1.01
N GLY A 13 6.89 -11.33 1.17
CA GLY A 13 7.95 -11.48 0.16
C GLY A 13 7.44 -12.06 -1.15
N CYS A 14 6.32 -12.82 -1.12
CA CYS A 14 5.67 -13.32 -2.32
C CYS A 14 5.02 -12.18 -3.12
N GLU A 15 4.36 -11.23 -2.46
CA GLU A 15 3.72 -10.08 -3.10
C GLU A 15 4.76 -9.16 -3.75
N ALA A 16 5.89 -8.92 -3.08
CA ALA A 16 7.00 -8.16 -3.63
C ALA A 16 7.56 -8.80 -4.90
N ILE A 17 7.74 -10.13 -4.92
CA ILE A 17 8.18 -10.85 -6.13
C ILE A 17 7.12 -10.76 -7.22
N MET A 18 5.84 -11.00 -6.93
CA MET A 18 4.76 -10.90 -7.92
C MET A 18 4.71 -9.51 -8.56
N ARG A 19 4.87 -8.43 -7.78
CA ARG A 19 4.93 -7.06 -8.29
C ARG A 19 6.19 -6.77 -9.11
N LEU A 20 7.33 -7.33 -8.72
CA LEU A 20 8.57 -7.24 -9.50
C LEU A 20 8.44 -7.93 -10.87
N LEU A 21 7.78 -9.10 -10.91
CA LEU A 21 7.57 -9.88 -12.13
C LEU A 21 6.68 -9.19 -13.18
N GLU A 22 5.92 -8.15 -12.80
CA GLU A 22 5.18 -7.33 -13.76
C GLU A 22 6.11 -6.53 -14.70
N LYS A 23 7.36 -6.31 -14.28
CA LYS A 23 8.35 -5.49 -15.01
C LYS A 23 9.52 -6.30 -15.54
N ASP A 24 9.99 -7.26 -14.76
CA ASP A 24 11.23 -7.98 -15.03
C ASP A 24 11.02 -9.49 -15.17
N LYS A 25 11.69 -10.10 -16.14
CA LYS A 25 11.72 -11.56 -16.30
C LYS A 25 12.84 -12.19 -15.49
N VAL A 26 12.58 -13.36 -14.91
CA VAL A 26 13.53 -14.15 -14.12
C VAL A 26 13.49 -15.62 -14.55
N ARG A 27 14.45 -16.43 -14.10
CA ARG A 27 14.53 -17.87 -14.41
C ARG A 27 13.38 -18.68 -13.79
N GLY A 28 12.96 -18.30 -12.60
CA GLY A 28 11.92 -19.00 -11.86
C GLY A 28 11.71 -18.42 -10.47
N VAL A 29 10.57 -18.77 -9.85
CA VAL A 29 10.17 -18.24 -8.55
C VAL A 29 9.59 -19.35 -7.67
N ILE A 30 9.91 -19.32 -6.38
CA ILE A 30 9.31 -20.16 -5.34
C ILE A 30 8.60 -19.25 -4.34
N LEU A 31 7.31 -19.47 -4.16
CA LEU A 31 6.47 -18.67 -3.27
C LEU A 31 5.98 -19.54 -2.09
N VAL A 32 6.32 -19.16 -0.87
CA VAL A 32 5.96 -19.89 0.36
C VAL A 32 4.92 -19.09 1.13
N ALA A 33 3.76 -19.69 1.39
CA ALA A 33 2.62 -19.03 2.04
C ALA A 33 2.21 -17.72 1.33
N ALA A 34 2.14 -17.75 -0.01
CA ALA A 34 1.65 -16.62 -0.79
C ALA A 34 0.16 -16.41 -0.57
N CYS A 35 -0.23 -15.16 -0.34
CA CYS A 35 -1.56 -14.66 -0.63
C CYS A 35 -1.53 -13.99 -2.00
N HIS A 36 -2.60 -14.16 -2.77
CA HIS A 36 -2.91 -13.23 -3.84
C HIS A 36 -3.90 -12.23 -3.24
N THR A 37 -3.66 -10.95 -3.49
CA THR A 37 -4.61 -9.89 -3.19
C THR A 37 -4.81 -9.09 -4.46
N ASP A 38 -6.06 -9.05 -4.90
CA ASP A 38 -6.58 -8.29 -6.03
C ASP A 38 -7.19 -6.96 -5.55
N LEU A 39 -6.65 -6.37 -4.47
CA LEU A 39 -7.10 -5.09 -3.93
C LEU A 39 -7.15 -4.03 -5.05
N GLU A 40 -8.37 -3.76 -5.54
CA GLU A 40 -8.63 -2.84 -6.65
C GLU A 40 -8.23 -1.39 -6.32
N TRP A 41 -8.22 -1.06 -5.03
CA TRP A 41 -7.90 0.27 -4.54
C TRP A 41 -7.16 0.19 -3.22
N ILE A 42 -6.14 1.05 -3.08
CA ILE A 42 -5.48 1.36 -1.83
C ILE A 42 -5.71 2.85 -1.60
N VAL A 43 -6.38 3.21 -0.51
CA VAL A 43 -6.58 4.61 -0.11
C VAL A 43 -5.79 4.85 1.16
N GLN A 44 -4.99 5.92 1.16
CA GLN A 44 -4.15 6.30 2.29
C GLN A 44 -4.56 7.68 2.78
N LEU A 45 -5.02 7.76 4.03
CA LEU A 45 -5.34 9.00 4.72
C LEU A 45 -4.16 9.39 5.62
N HIS A 46 -3.67 10.62 5.52
CA HIS A 46 -2.59 11.11 6.36
C HIS A 46 -2.87 12.55 6.80
N SER A 47 -2.37 12.98 7.95
CA SER A 47 -2.49 14.38 8.37
C SER A 47 -1.17 15.11 8.18
N PRO A 48 -1.13 16.28 7.52
CA PRO A 48 0.05 17.14 7.53
C PRO A 48 0.49 17.55 8.95
N SER A 49 -0.44 17.51 9.91
CA SER A 49 -0.21 17.85 11.31
C SER A 49 0.10 16.63 12.21
N ASP A 50 0.38 15.46 11.64
CA ASP A 50 0.81 14.28 12.39
C ASP A 50 2.17 14.56 13.05
N HIS A 51 2.19 14.53 14.38
CA HIS A 51 3.38 14.85 15.18
C HIS A 51 4.28 13.63 15.44
N LEU A 52 3.82 12.43 15.07
CA LEU A 52 4.56 11.18 15.22
C LEU A 52 5.18 10.75 13.89
N ILE A 53 4.43 10.90 12.78
CA ILE A 53 4.86 10.49 11.45
C ILE A 53 4.80 11.68 10.49
N LEU A 54 5.97 12.14 10.04
CA LEU A 54 6.06 13.26 9.11
C LEU A 54 5.27 12.99 7.82
N VAL A 55 4.56 14.00 7.32
CA VAL A 55 3.79 13.90 6.05
C VAL A 55 4.63 13.45 4.87
N ALA A 56 5.93 13.77 4.86
CA ALA A 56 6.87 13.30 3.84
C ALA A 56 6.99 11.77 3.80
N GLU A 57 6.93 11.09 4.95
CA GLU A 57 6.94 9.62 5.01
C GLU A 57 5.63 9.05 4.48
N GLY A 58 4.50 9.68 4.81
CA GLY A 58 3.20 9.33 4.24
C GLY A 58 3.21 9.42 2.71
N ARG A 59 3.71 10.53 2.15
CA ARG A 59 3.88 10.72 0.70
C ARG A 59 4.82 9.67 0.08
N PHE A 60 5.90 9.31 0.76
CA PHE A 60 6.82 8.27 0.29
C PHE A 60 6.13 6.91 0.20
N VAL A 61 5.35 6.52 1.22
CA VAL A 61 4.56 5.28 1.19
C VAL A 61 3.55 5.31 0.04
N ALA A 62 2.87 6.44 -0.15
CA ALA A 62 1.91 6.59 -1.25
C ALA A 62 2.57 6.43 -2.62
N ASP A 63 3.76 6.99 -2.82
CA ASP A 63 4.55 6.81 -4.04
C ASP A 63 4.95 5.34 -4.25
N LYS A 64 5.32 4.60 -3.20
CA LYS A 64 5.70 3.18 -3.36
C LYS A 64 4.52 2.26 -3.59
N LEU A 65 3.38 2.55 -2.97
CA LEU A 65 2.17 1.73 -3.10
C LEU A 65 1.29 2.15 -4.27
N GLN A 66 1.56 3.32 -4.87
CA GLN A 66 0.67 3.97 -5.85
C GLN A 66 -0.77 4.08 -5.30
N SER A 67 -0.89 4.46 -4.02
CA SER A 67 -2.18 4.60 -3.34
C SER A 67 -2.86 5.92 -3.70
N GLU A 68 -4.19 5.95 -3.61
CA GLU A 68 -4.93 7.21 -3.58
C GLU A 68 -4.68 7.89 -2.24
N TYR A 69 -3.86 8.94 -2.27
CA TYR A 69 -3.38 9.61 -1.07
C TYR A 69 -4.17 10.88 -0.78
N MET A 70 -4.69 10.99 0.44
CA MET A 70 -5.47 12.13 0.90
C MET A 70 -4.83 12.72 2.16
N GLU A 71 -4.43 13.98 2.07
CA GLU A 71 -3.98 14.77 3.21
C GLU A 71 -5.18 15.43 3.90
N LEU A 72 -5.43 15.07 5.15
CA LEU A 72 -6.53 15.57 5.96
C LEU A 72 -6.00 16.57 7.00
N GLU A 73 -6.31 17.84 6.79
CA GLU A 73 -5.90 18.91 7.71
C GLU A 73 -6.45 18.70 9.11
N LYS A 74 -5.64 19.04 10.13
CA LYS A 74 -6.01 19.05 11.56
C LYS A 74 -6.44 17.70 12.12
N ARG A 75 -6.00 16.58 11.55
CA ARG A 75 -6.29 15.22 12.06
C ARG A 75 -5.20 14.64 12.97
N GLY A 76 -4.08 15.32 13.12
CA GLY A 76 -2.96 14.83 13.96
C GLY A 76 -2.60 13.38 13.61
N HIS A 77 -2.50 12.53 14.62
CA HIS A 77 -2.27 11.09 14.45
C HIS A 77 -3.57 10.26 14.49
N PHE A 78 -4.72 10.85 14.13
CA PHE A 78 -6.02 10.17 14.07
C PHE A 78 -6.46 9.48 15.38
N MET A 79 -6.18 10.11 16.52
CA MET A 79 -6.50 9.56 17.85
C MET A 79 -7.93 9.89 18.29
N GLU A 80 -8.73 10.55 17.45
CA GLU A 80 -10.12 10.84 17.77
C GLU A 80 -11.01 9.59 17.69
N HIS A 81 -12.09 9.55 18.48
CA HIS A 81 -13.04 8.44 18.47
C HIS A 81 -13.84 8.30 17.16
N GLN A 82 -13.78 9.29 16.27
CA GLN A 82 -14.57 9.32 15.03
C GLN A 82 -13.73 9.83 13.86
N LEU A 83 -13.80 9.08 12.75
CA LEU A 83 -13.15 9.42 11.49
C LEU A 83 -14.13 9.21 10.30
N PRO A 84 -15.12 10.11 10.12
CA PRO A 84 -16.16 9.96 9.10
C PRO A 84 -15.62 9.91 7.65
N GLU A 85 -14.40 10.40 7.40
CA GLU A 85 -13.72 10.35 6.12
C GLU A 85 -13.50 8.92 5.63
N VAL A 86 -13.26 7.97 6.54
CA VAL A 86 -13.13 6.54 6.18
C VAL A 86 -14.46 6.02 5.63
N LEU A 87 -15.57 6.35 6.29
CA LEU A 87 -16.91 6.00 5.82
C LEU A 87 -17.23 6.63 4.46
N LYS A 88 -16.77 7.86 4.22
CA LYS A 88 -16.92 8.53 2.91
C LYS A 88 -16.13 7.80 1.82
N VAL A 89 -14.88 7.44 2.08
CA VAL A 89 -14.04 6.67 1.15
C VAL A 89 -14.70 5.33 0.82
N ILE A 90 -15.17 4.59 1.83
CA ILE A 90 -15.84 3.31 1.63
C ILE A 90 -17.07 3.48 0.73
N LYS A 91 -17.93 4.46 1.01
CA LYS A 91 -19.11 4.75 0.19
C LYS A 91 -18.75 5.06 -1.27
N GLN A 92 -17.72 5.88 -1.47
CA GLN A 92 -17.23 6.23 -2.81
C GLN A 92 -16.68 5.01 -3.56
N LYS A 93 -15.89 4.16 -2.90
CA LYS A 93 -15.29 2.97 -3.54
C LYS A 93 -16.30 1.86 -3.79
N CYS A 94 -17.23 1.67 -2.86
CA CYS A 94 -18.26 0.64 -2.96
C CYS A 94 -19.51 1.08 -3.74
N HIS A 95 -19.58 2.34 -4.20
CA HIS A 95 -20.74 2.92 -4.89
C HIS A 95 -22.06 2.80 -4.09
N VAL A 96 -22.01 3.06 -2.78
CA VAL A 96 -23.14 2.96 -1.82
C VAL A 96 -23.38 4.24 -1.02
#